data_AF-A0A646HFI4-F1
#
_entry.id   AF-A0A646HFI4-F1
#
_cell.length_a   1.000
_cell.length_b   1.000
_cell.length_c   1.000
_cell.angle_alpha   90.00
_cell.angle_beta   90.00
_cell.angle_gamma   90.00
#
_symmetry.space_group_name_H-M   'P 1'
#
loop_
_entity.id
_entity.type
_entity.pdbx_description
1 polymer ?
#
loop_
_entity_poly.entity_id
_entity_poly.type
_entity_poly.pdbx_seq_one_letter_code
_entity_poly.pdbx_strand_id
1 'polypeptide(L)' 'MARVKKLTLEEGQKLDISRFPNFHKSGSIRGMKKLYYGVNALLVKCGDYIYNCSIEPEVYYQAR' A
#
# COMPACT_ATOMS: atom_id res chain seq x y z
N MET A 1 -13.92 6.89 3.82
CA MET A 1 -12.62 7.17 3.15
C MET A 1 -11.81 5.87 3.12
N ALA A 2 -11.25 5.48 1.98
CA ALA A 2 -10.34 4.34 1.93
C ALA A 2 -9.07 4.68 2.72
N ARG A 3 -8.96 4.17 3.95
CA ARG A 3 -7.78 4.39 4.79
C ARG A 3 -6.58 3.68 4.16
N VAL A 4 -5.46 4.38 4.11
CA VAL A 4 -4.15 3.87 3.66
C VAL A 4 -3.19 4.08 4.82
N LYS A 5 -2.42 3.04 5.14
CA LYS A 5 -1.36 3.11 6.16
C LYS A 5 -0.11 3.72 5.57
N LYS A 6 0.74 4.33 6.39
CA LYS A 6 2.00 4.93 5.93
C LYS A 6 3.17 4.20 6.55
N LEU A 7 4.24 4.08 5.79
CA LEU A 7 5.55 3.66 6.25
C LEU A 7 6.58 4.73 5.89
N THR A 8 7.58 4.87 6.73
CA THR A 8 8.84 5.51 6.35
C THR A 8 9.60 4.62 5.35
N LEU A 9 10.56 5.20 4.63
CA LEU A 9 11.39 4.44 3.69
C LEU A 9 12.16 3.33 4.41
N GLU A 10 12.67 3.59 5.61
CA GLU A 10 13.39 2.61 6.41
C GLU A 10 12.49 1.44 6.85
N GLU A 11 11.26 1.71 7.31
CA GLU A 11 10.31 0.64 7.63
C GLU A 11 9.91 -0.15 6.39
N GLY A 12 9.69 0.54 5.26
CA GLY A 12 9.39 -0.11 3.98
C GLY A 12 10.50 -1.06 3.54
N GLN A 13 11.76 -0.68 3.74
CA GLN A 13 12.91 -1.52 3.42
C GLN A 13 13.02 -2.71 4.38
N LYS A 14 12.79 -2.52 5.69
CA LYS A 14 12.78 -3.60 6.69
C LYS A 14 11.69 -4.65 6.42
N LEU A 15 10.55 -4.22 5.90
CA LEU A 15 9.41 -5.09 5.57
C LEU A 15 9.45 -5.63 4.12
N ASP A 16 10.52 -5.32 3.37
CA ASP A 16 10.68 -5.64 1.96
C ASP A 16 9.40 -5.35 1.14
N ILE A 17 8.81 -4.17 1.32
CA ILE A 17 7.51 -3.87 0.70
C ILE A 17 7.60 -3.74 -0.83
N SER A 18 8.81 -3.55 -1.36
CA SER A 18 9.08 -3.44 -2.79
C SER A 18 8.68 -4.69 -3.57
N ARG A 19 8.55 -5.85 -2.91
CA ARG A 19 8.04 -7.08 -3.52
C ARG A 19 6.56 -7.03 -3.88
N PHE A 20 5.80 -6.09 -3.31
CA PHE A 20 4.36 -5.96 -3.59
C PHE A 20 4.09 -5.10 -4.83
N PRO A 21 3.01 -5.41 -5.57
CA PRO A 21 2.56 -4.55 -6.67
C PRO A 21 2.20 -3.16 -6.13
N ASN A 22 2.57 -2.12 -6.86
CA ASN A 22 2.38 -0.74 -6.43
C ASN A 22 1.98 0.18 -7.58
N PHE A 23 1.57 1.40 -7.21
CA PHE A 23 1.29 2.49 -8.15
C PHE A 23 1.86 3.81 -7.64
N HIS A 24 2.10 4.72 -8.59
CA HIS A 24 2.66 6.04 -8.32
C HIS A 24 1.70 6.93 -7.51
N LYS A 25 2.23 7.82 -6.66
CA LYS A 25 1.46 8.74 -5.79
C LYS A 25 0.40 9.59 -6.50
N SER A 26 0.55 9.83 -7.80
CA SER A 26 -0.43 10.58 -8.60
C SER A 26 -1.73 9.80 -8.83
N GLY A 27 -1.71 8.47 -8.63
CA GLY A 27 -2.90 7.63 -8.71
C GLY A 27 -3.88 7.88 -7.58
N SER A 28 -5.17 8.00 -7.91
CA SER A 28 -6.24 8.07 -6.91
C SER A 28 -6.42 6.73 -6.21
N ILE A 29 -6.23 6.67 -4.89
CA ILE A 29 -6.46 5.46 -4.08
C ILE A 29 -7.85 4.87 -4.35
N ARG A 30 -8.90 5.71 -4.39
CA ARG A 30 -10.27 5.25 -4.65
C ARG A 30 -10.40 4.68 -6.06
N GLY A 31 -9.75 5.32 -7.04
CA GLY A 31 -9.71 4.85 -8.42
C GLY A 31 -8.99 3.50 -8.54
N MET A 32 -7.82 3.35 -7.91
CA MET A 32 -7.03 2.11 -7.97
C MET A 32 -7.73 0.95 -7.28
N LYS A 33 -8.40 1.19 -6.14
CA LYS A 33 -9.26 0.17 -5.52
C LYS A 33 -10.43 -0.22 -6.42
N LYS A 34 -11.06 0.73 -7.12
CA LYS A 34 -12.18 0.43 -8.02
C LYS A 34 -11.77 -0.34 -9.27
N LEU A 35 -10.65 0.05 -9.88
CA LEU A 35 -10.24 -0.43 -11.20
C LEU A 35 -9.36 -1.69 -11.15
N TYR A 36 -8.51 -1.83 -10.13
CA TYR A 36 -7.45 -2.84 -10.15
C TYR A 36 -7.42 -3.76 -8.94
N TYR A 37 -7.59 -3.23 -7.72
CA TYR A 37 -7.31 -4.02 -6.51
C TYR A 37 -8.53 -4.50 -5.72
N GLY A 38 -9.71 -3.94 -5.99
CA GLY A 38 -10.91 -4.19 -5.20
C GLY A 38 -11.04 -3.27 -3.98
N VAL A 39 -12.29 -3.12 -3.52
CA VAL A 39 -12.65 -2.19 -2.43
C VAL A 39 -12.00 -2.54 -1.09
N ASN A 40 -11.71 -3.82 -0.87
CA ASN A 40 -11.13 -4.36 0.36
C ASN A 40 -9.59 -4.41 0.35
N ALA A 41 -8.95 -3.88 -0.69
CA ALA A 41 -7.50 -3.92 -0.80
C ALA A 41 -6.81 -3.24 0.39
N LEU A 42 -5.79 -3.92 0.93
CA LEU A 42 -4.92 -3.42 1.99
C LEU A 42 -3.76 -2.65 1.35
N LEU A 43 -3.81 -1.32 1.46
CA LEU A 43 -2.86 -0.45 0.78
C LEU A 43 -1.95 0.26 1.79
N VAL A 44 -0.66 0.25 1.50
CA VAL A 44 0.37 0.92 2.30
C VAL A 44 1.11 1.93 1.44
N LYS A 45 1.20 3.18 1.89
CA LYS A 45 1.99 4.23 1.25
C LYS A 45 3.39 4.23 1.85
N CYS A 46 4.41 4.20 1.00
CA CYS A 46 5.80 4.36 1.41
C CYS A 46 6.52 5.24 0.39
N GLY A 47 7.08 6.36 0.86
CA GLY A 47 7.59 7.42 0.01
C GLY A 47 6.54 7.92 -0.99
N ASP A 48 6.90 7.84 -2.28
CA ASP A 48 6.07 8.30 -3.40
C ASP A 48 5.19 7.21 -4.03
N TYR A 49 5.15 6.01 -3.45
CA TYR A 49 4.43 4.87 -4.00
C TYR A 49 3.40 4.32 -3.00
N ILE A 50 2.39 3.64 -3.55
CA ILE A 50 1.36 2.95 -2.78
C ILE A 50 1.34 1.48 -3.19
N TYR A 51 1.59 0.60 -2.23
CA TYR A 51 1.75 -0.83 -2.37
C TYR A 51 0.47 -1.55 -1.97
N ASN A 52 0.11 -2.61 -2.70
CA ASN A 52 -0.99 -3.49 -2.36
C ASN A 52 -0.48 -4.73 -1.61
N CYS A 53 -0.68 -4.73 -0.30
CA CYS A 53 -0.26 -5.78 0.61
C CYS A 53 -1.39 -6.78 0.92
N SER A 54 -2.41 -6.89 0.06
CA SER A 54 -3.56 -7.79 0.33
C SER A 54 -3.16 -9.26 0.35
N ILE A 55 -2.07 -9.64 -0.32
CA ILE A 55 -1.55 -11.01 -0.30
C ILE A 55 -0.86 -11.36 1.03
N GLU A 56 -0.35 -10.36 1.75
CA GLU A 56 0.32 -10.51 3.04
C GLU A 56 -0.13 -9.39 4.00
N PRO A 57 -1.34 -9.55 4.58
CA PRO A 57 -1.97 -8.52 5.42
C PRO A 57 -1.13 -8.08 6.62
N GLU A 58 -0.25 -8.93 7.13
CA GLU A 58 0.62 -8.64 8.27
C GLU A 58 1.43 -7.36 8.08
N VAL A 59 1.94 -7.13 6.86
CA VAL A 59 2.68 -5.90 6.50
C VAL A 59 1.82 -4.65 6.68
N TYR A 60 0.52 -4.74 6.31
CA TYR A 60 -0.43 -3.65 6.51
C TYR A 60 -0.72 -3.38 7.99
N TYR A 61 -0.80 -4.42 8.82
CA TYR A 61 -1.05 -4.28 10.25
C TYR A 61 0.19 -3.84 11.04
N GLN A 62 1.39 -4.16 10.55
CA GLN A 62 2.66 -3.66 11.07
C GLN A 62 2.89 -2.18 10.71
N ALA A 63 2.31 -1.71 9.60
CA ALA A 63 2.33 -0.30 9.25
C ALA A 63 1.50 0.54 10.24
N ARG A 64 2.17 1.43 10.98
CA ARG A 64 1.54 2.28 12.00
C ARG A 64 0.72 3.42 11.40
#